data_AF-A0A6G0JUA0-F1
#
_entry.id   AF-A0A6G0JUA0-F1
#
_cell.length_a   1.000
_cell.length_b   1.000
_cell.length_c   1.000
_cell.angle_alpha   90.00
_cell.angle_beta   90.00
_cell.angle_gamma   90.00
#
_symmetry.space_group_name_H-M   'P 1'
#
loop_
_entity.id
_entity.type
_entity.pdbx_description
1 polymer ?
#
loop_
_entity_poly.entity_id
_entity_poly.type
_entity_poly.pdbx_seq_one_letter_code
_entity_poly.pdbx_strand_id
1 'polypeptide(L)'
;MYAIVWLDNPTPDNSTILGVSLSAAVGWSKESPPKEKYLDGDNLKVAYYYNHIVGGTAVKYTEEVGEFQDVITWDQLPKLARDSLNNTDWDYTPFNVAHLKMPMKDGVFMKKLKSAYPF
;
A
#
# COMPACT_ATOMS: atom_id res chain seq x y z
N MET A 1 3.47 -4.00 -4.17
CA MET A 1 2.37 -4.09 -3.17
C MET A 1 2.39 -2.84 -2.32
N TYR A 2 1.31 -2.55 -1.59
CA TYR A 2 1.20 -1.36 -0.75
C TYR A 2 0.08 -1.51 0.28
N ALA A 3 0.14 -0.67 1.31
CA ALA A 3 -0.93 -0.40 2.25
C ALA A 3 -1.36 1.07 2.12
N ILE A 4 -2.62 1.37 2.44
CA ILE A 4 -3.17 2.72 2.53
C ILE A 4 -3.85 2.84 3.89
N VAL A 5 -3.48 3.87 4.63
CA VAL A 5 -4.10 4.25 5.90
C VAL A 5 -4.93 5.51 5.64
N TRP A 6 -6.22 5.43 5.94
CA TRP A 6 -7.18 6.53 5.74
C TRP A 6 -7.39 7.25 7.06
N LEU A 7 -7.08 8.53 7.06
CA LEU A 7 -7.08 9.40 8.22
C LEU A 7 -8.21 10.42 8.12
N ASP A 8 -8.73 10.86 9.26
CA ASP A 8 -9.69 11.97 9.36
C ASP A 8 -9.04 13.33 9.12
N ASN A 9 -7.75 13.47 9.46
CA ASN A 9 -7.00 14.70 9.44
C ASN A 9 -5.57 14.43 8.94
N PRO A 10 -5.01 15.26 8.03
CA PRO A 10 -3.62 15.13 7.62
C PRO A 10 -2.59 15.50 8.72
N THR A 11 -3.03 16.04 9.86
CA THR A 11 -2.14 16.50 10.93
C THR A 11 -1.73 15.33 11.84
N PRO A 12 -0.41 15.06 12.01
CA PRO A 12 0.07 13.87 12.70
C PRO A 12 -0.29 13.84 14.20
N ASP A 13 -0.36 15.00 14.86
CA ASP A 13 -0.58 15.06 16.32
C ASP A 13 -2.05 14.88 16.73
N ASN A 14 -2.97 14.87 15.77
CA ASN A 14 -4.40 14.80 16.03
C ASN A 14 -5.13 14.14 14.86
N SER A 15 -4.79 12.89 14.57
CA SER A 15 -5.49 12.09 13.59
C SER A 15 -5.88 10.72 14.13
N THR A 16 -7.03 10.25 13.68
CA THR A 16 -7.55 8.90 13.91
C THR A 16 -7.57 8.11 12.61
N ILE A 17 -7.16 6.84 12.69
CA ILE A 17 -7.31 5.91 11.56
C ILE A 17 -8.79 5.57 11.40
N LEU A 18 -9.39 6.01 10.29
CA LEU A 18 -10.77 5.72 9.92
C LEU A 18 -10.91 4.40 9.17
N GLY A 19 -9.89 4.01 8.41
CA GLY A 19 -9.93 2.81 7.60
C GLY A 19 -8.55 2.44 7.07
N VAL A 20 -8.43 1.20 6.60
CA VAL A 20 -7.19 0.68 6.01
C VAL A 20 -7.51 -0.15 4.77
N SER A 21 -6.59 -0.11 3.80
CA SER A 21 -6.69 -0.90 2.58
C SER A 21 -5.34 -1.50 2.20
N LEU A 22 -5.33 -2.77 1.80
CA LEU A 22 -4.12 -3.49 1.39
C LEU A 22 -4.24 -3.97 -0.05
N SER A 23 -3.12 -3.95 -0.79
CA SER A 23 -3.03 -4.67 -2.07
C SER A 23 -3.01 -6.18 -1.82
N ALA A 24 -4.19 -6.80 -1.85
CA ALA A 24 -4.38 -8.22 -1.61
C ALA A 24 -4.01 -9.05 -2.85
N ALA A 25 -4.01 -10.37 -2.69
CA ALA A 25 -3.74 -11.31 -3.79
C ALA A 25 -4.69 -11.10 -4.98
N VAL A 26 -5.95 -10.74 -4.68
CA VAL A 26 -6.94 -10.32 -5.67
C VAL A 26 -7.54 -9.00 -5.18
N GLY A 27 -7.42 -7.94 -5.98
CA GLY A 27 -8.00 -6.64 -5.69
C GLY A 27 -7.44 -6.01 -4.41
N TRP A 28 -8.34 -5.66 -3.48
CA TRP A 28 -8.00 -4.97 -2.24
C TRP A 28 -8.72 -5.59 -1.05
N SER A 29 -7.99 -5.82 0.03
CA SER A 29 -8.60 -6.00 1.35
C SER A 29 -8.85 -4.63 1.96
N LYS A 30 -10.02 -4.42 2.57
CA LYS A 30 -10.47 -3.12 3.08
C LYS A 30 -11.15 -3.33 4.43
N GLU A 31 -10.85 -2.49 5.41
CA GLU A 31 -11.50 -2.49 6.73
C GLU A 31 -11.78 -1.03 7.14
N SER A 32 -12.98 -0.76 7.65
CA SER A 32 -13.42 0.56 8.09
C SER A 32 -14.52 0.41 9.16
N PRO A 33 -14.22 0.62 10.47
CA PRO A 33 -12.89 0.87 11.02
C PRO A 33 -11.98 -0.37 10.94
N PRO A 34 -10.65 -0.21 11.03
CA PRO A 34 -9.74 -1.34 11.19
C PRO A 34 -10.06 -2.11 12.48
N LYS A 35 -9.92 -3.44 12.45
CA LYS A 35 -10.03 -4.25 13.66
C LYS A 35 -8.81 -4.00 14.56
N GLU A 36 -9.04 -3.79 15.86
CA GLU A 36 -7.99 -3.50 16.85
C GLU A 36 -6.85 -4.52 16.84
N LYS A 37 -7.16 -5.80 16.61
CA LYS A 37 -6.15 -6.87 16.54
C LYS A 37 -5.12 -6.69 15.41
N TYR A 38 -5.41 -5.87 14.40
CA TYR A 38 -4.50 -5.52 13.31
C TYR A 38 -3.73 -4.22 13.56
N LEU A 39 -3.97 -3.57 14.69
CA LEU A 39 -3.28 -2.35 15.10
C LEU A 39 -2.36 -2.63 16.30
N ASP A 40 -1.28 -1.86 16.40
CA ASP A 40 -0.45 -1.71 17.58
C ASP A 40 -0.26 -0.21 17.84
N GLY A 41 -1.11 0.36 18.69
CA GLY A 41 -1.35 1.80 18.73
C GLY A 41 -1.83 2.30 17.36
N ASP A 42 -1.11 3.27 16.80
CA ASP A 42 -1.40 3.84 15.47
C ASP A 42 -0.71 3.09 14.31
N ASN A 43 -0.12 1.92 14.58
CA ASN A 43 0.64 1.17 13.58
C ASN A 43 -0.21 0.01 13.02
N LEU A 44 -0.44 0.04 11.71
CA LEU A 44 -1.08 -1.07 11.02
C LEU A 44 -0.11 -2.25 10.85
N LYS A 45 -0.47 -3.41 11.40
CA LYS A 45 0.28 -4.65 11.24
C LYS A 45 -0.08 -5.32 9.90
N VAL A 46 0.94 -5.54 9.08
CA VAL A 46 0.81 -6.14 7.75
C VAL A 46 1.80 -7.30 7.57
N ALA A 47 1.38 -8.32 6.83
CA ALA A 47 2.24 -9.45 6.45
C ALA A 47 2.37 -9.54 4.93
N TYR A 48 3.60 -9.72 4.46
CA TYR A 48 3.92 -10.07 3.08
C TYR A 48 3.97 -11.59 2.93
N TYR A 49 3.31 -12.14 1.91
CA TYR A 49 3.26 -13.59 1.70
C TYR A 49 3.14 -13.96 0.23
N TYR A 50 3.52 -15.20 -0.11
CA TYR A 50 3.25 -15.78 -1.41
C TYR A 50 1.88 -16.45 -1.42
N ASN A 51 1.01 -16.05 -2.36
CA ASN A 51 -0.28 -16.67 -2.58
C ASN A 51 -0.18 -17.69 -3.72
N HIS A 52 -0.31 -18.96 -3.38
CA HIS A 52 -0.18 -20.07 -4.32
C HIS A 52 -1.34 -20.17 -5.34
N ILE A 53 -2.52 -19.62 -5.02
CA ILE A 53 -3.69 -19.68 -5.90
C ILE A 53 -3.51 -18.72 -7.08
N VAL A 54 -3.07 -17.49 -6.81
CA VAL A 54 -2.83 -16.48 -7.86
C VAL A 54 -1.42 -16.52 -8.43
N GLY A 55 -0.53 -17.35 -7.86
CA GLY A 55 0.85 -17.49 -8.31
C GLY A 55 1.67 -16.21 -8.13
N GLY A 56 1.51 -15.52 -7.01
CA GLY A 56 2.15 -14.21 -6.81
C GLY A 56 2.12 -13.75 -5.36
N THR A 57 2.85 -12.67 -5.10
CA THR A 57 3.02 -12.16 -3.74
C THR A 57 1.98 -11.09 -3.41
N ALA A 58 1.55 -11.04 -2.16
CA ALA A 58 0.51 -10.14 -1.69
C ALA A 58 0.75 -9.65 -0.26
N VAL A 59 -0.07 -8.69 0.17
CA VAL A 59 -0.08 -8.19 1.54
C VAL A 59 -1.44 -8.50 2.18
N LYS A 60 -1.42 -8.89 3.46
CA LYS A 60 -2.62 -9.16 4.27
C LYS A 60 -2.51 -8.51 5.65
N TYR A 61 -3.63 -8.30 6.32
CA TYR A 61 -3.65 -7.95 7.73
C TYR A 61 -3.08 -9.11 8.56
N THR A 62 -2.44 -8.79 9.68
CA THR A 62 -1.90 -9.79 10.60
C THR A 62 -2.06 -9.34 12.05
N GLU A 63 -2.09 -10.31 12.94
CA GLU A 63 -2.07 -10.08 14.39
C GLU A 63 -0.64 -10.06 14.95
N GLU A 64 0.31 -10.61 14.19
CA GLU A 64 1.73 -10.69 14.52
C GLU A 64 2.41 -9.32 14.43
N VAL A 65 3.25 -9.00 15.42
CA VAL A 65 4.08 -7.79 15.42
C VAL A 65 5.17 -7.94 14.35
N GLY A 66 5.31 -6.93 13.51
CA GLY A 66 6.34 -6.86 12.47
C GLY A 66 7.53 -5.99 12.87
N GLU A 67 8.18 -5.43 11.86
CA GLU A 67 9.32 -4.52 12.02
C GLU A 67 9.04 -3.21 11.27
N PHE A 68 9.75 -2.15 11.67
CA PHE A 68 9.74 -0.87 10.96
C PHE A 68 10.87 -0.80 9.93
N GLN A 69 10.69 0.05 8.92
CA GLN A 69 11.70 0.37 7.92
C GLN A 69 11.92 1.88 7.90
N ASP A 70 13.10 2.31 7.48
CA ASP A 70 13.37 3.73 7.26
C ASP A 70 12.46 4.27 6.15
N VAL A 71 11.63 5.26 6.50
CA VAL A 71 10.66 5.84 5.58
C VAL A 71 11.27 7.04 4.87
N ILE A 72 11.18 7.03 3.54
CA ILE A 72 11.37 8.20 2.69
C ILE A 72 10.06 8.51 1.96
N THR A 73 9.55 9.73 2.11
CA THR A 73 8.31 10.14 1.45
C THR A 73 8.57 10.51 0.00
N TRP A 74 7.52 10.50 -0.82
CA TRP A 74 7.63 10.87 -2.23
C TRP A 74 8.22 12.27 -2.42
N ASP A 75 7.82 13.23 -1.57
CA ASP A 75 8.29 14.61 -1.66
C ASP A 75 9.71 14.81 -1.13
N GLN A 76 10.21 13.88 -0.29
CA GLN A 76 11.61 13.86 0.14
C GLN A 76 12.55 13.32 -0.95
N LEU A 77 12.04 12.59 -1.95
CA LEU A 77 12.88 12.05 -3.02
C LEU A 77 13.40 13.16 -3.94
N PRO A 78 14.68 13.09 -4.37
CA PRO A 78 15.19 13.99 -5.38
C PRO A 78 14.42 13.81 -6.69
N LYS A 79 14.33 14.87 -7.50
CA LYS A 79 13.57 14.85 -8.76
C LYS A 79 13.96 13.66 -9.65
N LEU A 80 15.24 13.34 -9.76
CA LEU A 80 15.74 12.23 -10.57
C LEU A 80 15.20 10.86 -10.11
N ALA A 81 15.06 10.65 -8.80
CA ALA A 81 14.48 9.42 -8.26
C ALA A 81 12.99 9.33 -8.56
N ARG A 82 12.23 10.43 -8.36
CA ARG A 82 10.81 10.48 -8.74
C ARG A 82 10.60 10.23 -10.24
N ASP A 83 11.40 10.87 -11.09
CA ASP A 83 11.36 10.67 -12.54
C ASP A 83 11.64 9.21 -12.91
N SER A 84 12.62 8.57 -12.27
CA SER A 84 12.92 7.15 -12.49
C SER A 84 11.74 6.27 -12.08
N LEU A 85 11.21 6.44 -10.86
CA LEU A 85 10.08 5.66 -10.36
C LEU A 85 8.82 5.82 -11.23
N ASN A 86 8.62 7.00 -11.81
CA ASN A 86 7.51 7.30 -12.73
C ASN A 86 7.61 6.56 -14.07
N ASN A 87 8.82 6.52 -14.65
CA ASN A 87 9.03 6.16 -16.05
C ASN A 87 9.58 4.73 -16.25
N THR A 88 10.14 4.11 -15.22
CA THR A 88 10.56 2.69 -15.28
C THR A 88 9.37 1.80 -15.61
N ASP A 89 9.59 0.83 -16.51
CA ASP A 89 8.66 -0.29 -16.66
C ASP A 89 8.96 -1.30 -15.56
N TRP A 90 7.95 -1.56 -14.73
CA TRP A 90 8.04 -2.42 -13.55
C TRP A 90 7.53 -3.83 -13.83
N ASP A 91 6.97 -4.05 -15.01
CA ASP A 91 6.55 -5.35 -15.48
C ASP A 91 7.64 -5.94 -16.36
N TYR A 92 8.30 -6.98 -15.87
CA TYR A 92 9.34 -7.69 -16.61
C TYR A 92 8.81 -8.99 -17.22
N THR A 93 7.50 -9.24 -17.14
CA THR A 93 6.89 -10.42 -17.77
C THR A 93 6.84 -10.26 -19.29
N PRO A 94 6.98 -11.34 -20.06
CA PRO A 94 6.80 -11.27 -21.51
C PRO A 94 5.46 -10.62 -21.86
N PHE A 95 5.50 -9.64 -22.76
CA PHE A 95 4.32 -8.86 -23.21
C PHE A 95 3.60 -8.05 -22.11
N ASN A 96 4.24 -7.76 -20.97
CA ASN A 96 3.69 -6.92 -19.91
C ASN A 96 2.33 -7.42 -19.37
N VAL A 97 2.22 -8.73 -19.15
CA VAL A 97 0.97 -9.39 -18.77
C VAL A 97 0.64 -9.30 -17.27
N ALA A 98 1.63 -9.01 -16.42
CA ALA A 98 1.39 -8.82 -14.98
C ALA A 98 0.86 -7.41 -14.65
N HIS A 99 0.99 -6.47 -15.58
CA HIS A 99 0.61 -5.07 -15.48
C HIS A 99 1.12 -4.39 -14.18
N LEU A 100 2.33 -4.75 -13.75
CA LEU A 100 2.94 -4.18 -12.55
C LEU A 100 3.22 -2.69 -12.75
N LYS A 101 2.81 -1.88 -11.76
CA LYS A 101 3.01 -0.43 -11.75
C LYS A 101 3.45 0.02 -10.35
N MET A 102 4.43 0.92 -10.31
CA MET A 102 4.80 1.64 -9.08
C MET A 102 3.56 2.37 -8.53
N PRO A 103 3.13 2.11 -7.28
CA PRO A 103 1.81 2.53 -6.81
C PRO A 103 1.67 4.04 -6.57
N MET A 104 2.75 4.73 -6.25
CA MET A 104 2.78 6.18 -6.02
C MET A 104 3.08 7.01 -7.28
N LYS A 105 3.28 6.37 -8.43
CA LYS A 105 3.62 7.09 -9.65
C LYS A 105 2.46 7.92 -10.20
N ASP A 106 2.79 8.93 -10.99
CA ASP A 106 1.82 9.85 -11.57
C ASP A 106 0.78 9.11 -12.44
N GLY A 107 -0.48 9.51 -12.29
CA GLY A 107 -1.62 8.87 -12.96
C GLY A 107 -1.99 7.48 -12.46
N VAL A 108 -1.21 6.86 -11.57
CA VAL A 108 -1.52 5.58 -10.91
C VAL A 108 -1.98 5.81 -9.48
N PHE A 109 -1.31 6.69 -8.72
CA PHE A 109 -1.59 6.91 -7.29
C PHE A 109 -3.07 7.19 -7.01
N MET A 110 -3.64 8.22 -7.65
CA MET A 110 -5.06 8.57 -7.46
C MET A 110 -6.03 7.47 -7.90
N LYS A 111 -5.67 6.68 -8.93
CA LYS A 111 -6.47 5.52 -9.34
C LYS A 111 -6.46 4.44 -8.26
N LYS A 112 -5.29 4.15 -7.68
CA LYS A 112 -5.15 3.18 -6.59
C LYS A 112 -5.90 3.63 -5.35
N LEU A 113 -5.83 4.91 -4.97
CA LEU A 113 -6.62 5.48 -3.87
C LEU A 113 -8.12 5.26 -4.12
N LYS A 114 -8.64 5.66 -5.28
CA LYS A 114 -10.07 5.50 -5.62
C LYS A 114 -10.52 4.04 -5.57
N SER A 115 -9.73 3.12 -6.13
CA SER A 115 -10.07 1.69 -6.12
C SER A 115 -10.01 1.07 -4.72
N ALA A 116 -9.09 1.56 -3.88
CA ALA A 116 -8.87 1.04 -2.54
C ALA A 116 -9.76 1.72 -1.47
N TYR A 117 -10.50 2.78 -1.79
CA TYR A 117 -11.34 3.51 -0.85
C TYR A 117 -12.32 2.56 -0.11
N PRO A 118 -12.36 2.58 1.24
CA PRO A 118 -13.10 1.60 2.04
C PRO A 118 -14.49 2.08 2.51
N PHE A 119 -14.93 3.27 2.09
CA PHE A 119 -16.22 3.87 2.46
C PHE A 119 -17.16 4.03 1.25
#